data_AF-A0A653JJ34-F1
#
_entry.id   AF-A0A653JJ34-F1
#
_cell.length_a   1.000
_cell.length_b   1.000
_cell.length_c   1.000
_cell.angle_alpha   90.00
_cell.angle_beta   90.00
_cell.angle_gamma   90.00
#
_symmetry.space_group_name_H-M   'P 1'
#
loop_
_entity.id
_entity.type
_entity.pdbx_description
1 polymer ?
#
loop_
_entity_poly.entity_id
_entity_poly.type
_entity_poly.pdbx_seq_one_letter_code
_entity_poly.pdbx_strand_id
1 'polypeptide(L)'
;MADPGYERILSQLKLALLNDCGCEDTLSRAEEDARDVGLSGADIDAALGERSFDVRTTAVLALGCAVKNGDAAARDAARERALAVGLTAEELDFFTGFVAEFRELAQK
;
A
#
# COMPACT_ATOMS: atom_id res chain seq x y z
N MET A 1 -1.83 13.56 13.99
CA MET A 1 -2.41 14.19 12.77
C MET A 1 -1.96 13.32 11.63
N ALA A 2 -2.88 12.64 10.94
CA ALA A 2 -2.52 11.94 9.71
C ALA A 2 -2.31 13.02 8.64
N ASP A 3 -1.10 13.15 8.14
CA ASP A 3 -0.81 14.02 7.02
C ASP A 3 -1.63 13.53 5.80
N PRO A 4 -2.28 14.41 5.03
CA PRO A 4 -3.12 14.03 3.88
C PRO A 4 -2.35 13.24 2.80
N GLY A 5 -1.02 13.27 2.83
CA GLY A 5 -0.18 12.39 2.02
C GLY A 5 -0.28 10.91 2.40
N TYR A 6 -0.45 10.59 3.69
CA TYR A 6 -0.57 9.20 4.15
C TYR A 6 -1.87 8.56 3.72
N GLU A 7 -2.98 9.29 3.71
CA GLU A 7 -4.28 8.77 3.30
C GLU A 7 -4.27 8.30 1.85
N ARG A 8 -3.57 9.03 0.97
CA ARG A 8 -3.36 8.61 -0.41
C ARG A 8 -2.51 7.35 -0.52
N ILE A 9 -1.38 7.31 0.21
CA ILE A 9 -0.49 6.14 0.21
C ILE A 9 -1.23 4.91 0.75
N LEU A 10 -2.01 5.06 1.83
CA LEU A 10 -2.83 3.99 2.39
C LEU A 10 -3.89 3.50 1.41
N SER A 11 -4.55 4.40 0.68
CA SER A 11 -5.54 4.03 -0.33
C SER A 11 -4.90 3.26 -1.49
N GLN A 12 -3.74 3.70 -1.97
CA GLN A 12 -2.96 2.97 -2.98
C GLN A 12 -2.49 1.61 -2.46
N LEU A 13 -2.07 1.54 -1.20
CA LEU A 13 -1.62 0.31 -0.54
C LEU A 13 -2.75 -0.70 -0.41
N LYS A 14 -3.94 -0.28 0.03
CA LYS A 14 -5.13 -1.13 0.08
C LYS A 14 -5.45 -1.70 -1.31
N LEU A 15 -5.47 -0.86 -2.35
CA LEU A 15 -5.72 -1.29 -3.72
C LEU A 15 -4.72 -2.35 -4.20
N ALA A 16 -3.42 -2.12 -3.98
CA ALA A 16 -2.38 -3.08 -4.35
C ALA A 16 -2.50 -4.42 -3.59
N LEU A 17 -2.85 -4.38 -2.30
CA LEU A 17 -3.06 -5.58 -1.50
C LEU A 17 -4.29 -6.38 -1.97
N LEU A 18 -5.32 -5.67 -2.45
CA LEU A 18 -6.57 -6.22 -2.96
C LEU A 18 -6.48 -6.68 -4.42
N ASN A 19 -5.45 -6.31 -5.18
CA ASN A 19 -5.27 -6.78 -6.57
C ASN A 19 -5.31 -8.32 -6.71
N ASP A 20 -4.81 -9.02 -5.69
CA ASP A 20 -4.79 -10.49 -5.64
C ASP A 20 -5.98 -11.07 -4.82
N CYS A 21 -6.78 -10.21 -4.17
CA CYS A 21 -8.02 -10.60 -3.52
C CYS A 21 -9.16 -10.59 -4.56
N GLY A 22 -9.68 -11.76 -4.92
CA GLY A 22 -10.79 -11.90 -5.89
C GLY A 22 -12.15 -11.36 -5.42
N CYS A 23 -12.20 -10.55 -4.35
CA CYS A 23 -13.43 -9.96 -3.82
C CYS A 23 -13.74 -8.63 -4.53
N GLU A 24 -14.56 -8.71 -5.58
CA GLU A 24 -15.01 -7.56 -6.38
C GLU A 24 -15.67 -6.46 -5.52
N ASP A 25 -16.45 -6.82 -4.49
CA ASP A 25 -17.10 -5.87 -3.59
C ASP A 25 -16.08 -5.06 -2.76
N THR A 26 -15.04 -5.74 -2.27
CA THR A 26 -13.97 -5.10 -1.48
C THR A 26 -13.09 -4.21 -2.35
N LEU A 27 -12.81 -4.66 -3.57
CA LEU A 27 -12.07 -3.88 -4.57
C LEU A 27 -12.83 -2.60 -4.93
N SER A 28 -14.11 -2.74 -5.32
CA SER A 28 -14.94 -1.61 -5.72
C SER A 28 -15.04 -0.56 -4.61
N ARG A 29 -15.14 -1.00 -3.35
CA ARG A 29 -15.19 -0.10 -2.20
C ARG A 29 -13.86 0.58 -1.89
N ALA A 30 -12.74 -0.10 -2.12
CA ALA A 30 -11.41 0.50 -2.02
C ALA A 30 -11.14 1.51 -3.16
N GLU A 31 -11.68 1.27 -4.36
CA GLU A 31 -11.63 2.23 -5.46
C GLU A 31 -12.47 3.48 -5.16
N GLU A 32 -13.64 3.32 -4.55
CA GLU A 32 -14.47 4.44 -4.09
C GLU A 32 -13.77 5.25 -2.99
N ASP A 33 -13.17 4.59 -1.99
CA ASP A 33 -12.35 5.23 -0.93
C ASP A 33 -11.19 6.03 -1.55
N ALA A 34 -10.50 5.45 -2.54
CA ALA A 34 -9.41 6.12 -3.25
C ALA A 34 -9.89 7.36 -4.02
N ARG A 35 -11.07 7.30 -4.66
CA ARG A 35 -11.66 8.47 -5.32
C ARG A 35 -12.03 9.57 -4.34
N ASP A 36 -12.53 9.21 -3.15
CA ASP A 36 -12.92 10.16 -2.11
C ASP A 36 -11.73 10.97 -1.58
N VAL A 37 -10.57 10.33 -1.41
CA VAL A 37 -9.30 11.01 -1.05
C VAL A 37 -8.62 11.72 -2.24
N GLY A 38 -9.28 11.75 -3.39
CA GLY A 38 -8.88 12.51 -4.57
C GLY A 38 -7.88 11.82 -5.50
N LEU A 39 -7.78 10.48 -5.47
CA LEU A 39 -7.02 9.75 -6.50
C LEU A 39 -7.77 9.76 -7.84
N SER A 40 -7.00 9.94 -8.92
CA SER A 40 -7.52 9.79 -10.27
C SER A 40 -7.60 8.31 -10.65
N GLY A 41 -8.41 7.97 -11.66
CA GLY A 41 -8.49 6.61 -12.19
C GLY A 41 -7.14 6.03 -12.62
N ALA A 42 -6.21 6.88 -13.08
CA ALA A 42 -4.84 6.48 -13.40
C ALA A 42 -4.01 6.11 -12.16
N ASP A 43 -4.20 6.79 -11.03
CA ASP A 43 -3.53 6.44 -9.77
C ASP A 43 -4.06 5.13 -9.19
N ILE A 44 -5.36 4.87 -9.37
CA ILE A 44 -6.02 3.62 -8.97
C ILE A 44 -5.49 2.46 -9.82
N ASP A 45 -5.50 2.60 -11.15
CA ASP A 45 -4.99 1.59 -12.08
C ASP A 45 -3.49 1.29 -11.82
N ALA A 46 -2.69 2.34 -11.58
CA ALA A 46 -1.30 2.18 -11.19
C ALA A 46 -1.16 1.40 -9.89
N ALA A 47 -1.94 1.75 -8.86
CA ALA A 47 -1.90 1.08 -7.57
C ALA A 47 -2.31 -0.41 -7.67
N LEU A 48 -3.33 -0.73 -8.47
CA LEU A 48 -3.71 -2.11 -8.78
C LEU A 48 -2.56 -2.89 -9.44
N GLY A 49 -1.82 -2.23 -10.34
CA GLY A 49 -0.61 -2.78 -10.95
C GLY A 49 0.64 -2.77 -10.05
N GLU A 50 0.50 -2.54 -8.73
CA GLU A 50 1.59 -2.43 -7.76
C GLU A 50 2.62 -1.33 -8.13
N ARG A 51 2.15 -0.28 -8.80
CA ARG A 51 2.93 0.84 -9.31
C ARG A 51 2.42 2.16 -8.75
N SER A 52 3.29 3.14 -8.64
CA SER A 52 2.88 4.51 -8.35
C SER A 52 3.82 5.49 -9.04
N PHE A 53 3.29 6.68 -9.34
CA PHE A 53 4.11 7.77 -9.87
C PHE A 53 5.07 8.32 -8.82
N ASP A 54 4.75 8.13 -7.53
CA ASP A 54 5.62 8.51 -6.43
C ASP A 54 6.54 7.35 -6.02
N VAL A 55 7.84 7.62 -5.96
CA VAL A 55 8.85 6.63 -5.59
C VAL A 55 8.76 6.19 -4.13
N ARG A 56 8.25 7.06 -3.23
CA ARG A 56 7.98 6.72 -1.83
C ARG A 56 6.80 5.77 -1.75
N THR A 57 5.71 6.08 -2.43
CA THR A 57 4.55 5.18 -2.50
C THR A 57 4.95 3.83 -3.10
N THR A 58 5.75 3.82 -4.17
CA THR A 58 6.23 2.57 -4.79
C THR A 58 7.04 1.71 -3.80
N ALA A 59 7.89 2.33 -2.98
CA ALA A 59 8.64 1.60 -1.95
C ALA A 59 7.72 1.04 -0.84
N VAL A 60 6.71 1.81 -0.42
CA VAL A 60 5.71 1.36 0.56
C VAL A 60 4.83 0.22 0.01
N LEU A 61 4.44 0.29 -1.27
CA LEU A 61 3.68 -0.76 -1.95
C LEU A 61 4.48 -2.06 -2.02
N ALA A 62 5.75 -1.99 -2.43
CA ALA A 62 6.65 -3.13 -2.46
C ALA A 62 6.84 -3.74 -1.06
N LEU A 63 6.96 -2.90 -0.03
CA LEU A 63 7.07 -3.35 1.36
C LEU A 63 5.80 -4.07 1.81
N GLY A 64 4.63 -3.50 1.55
CA GLY A 64 3.35 -4.12 1.86
C GLY A 64 3.15 -5.46 1.14
N CYS A 65 3.48 -5.54 -0.14
CA CYS A 65 3.40 -6.79 -0.89
C CYS A 65 4.34 -7.86 -0.31
N ALA A 66 5.57 -7.49 0.05
CA ALA A 66 6.50 -8.41 0.70
C ALA A 66 5.98 -8.91 2.06
N VAL A 67 5.38 -8.04 2.86
CA VAL A 67 4.77 -8.37 4.16
C VAL A 67 3.57 -9.29 3.98
N LYS A 68 2.70 -9.01 3.00
CA LYS A 68 1.55 -9.86 2.65
C LYS A 68 2.00 -11.28 2.29
N ASN A 69 3.02 -11.40 1.45
CA ASN A 69 3.58 -12.69 1.02
C ASN A 69 4.43 -13.39 2.10
N GLY A 70 4.83 -12.68 3.16
CA GLY A 70 5.74 -13.20 4.18
C GLY A 70 7.18 -13.33 3.69
N ASP A 71 7.56 -12.60 2.65
CA ASP A 71 8.88 -12.66 2.05
C ASP A 71 9.84 -11.70 2.76
N ALA A 72 10.66 -12.26 3.66
CA ALA A 72 11.57 -11.49 4.50
C ALA A 72 12.67 -10.76 3.70
N ALA A 73 13.14 -11.36 2.60
CA ALA A 73 14.18 -10.78 1.75
C ALA A 73 13.63 -9.59 0.95
N ALA A 74 12.45 -9.73 0.36
CA ALA A 74 11.78 -8.63 -0.33
C ALA A 74 11.41 -7.49 0.64
N ARG A 75 11.03 -7.83 1.89
CA ARG A 75 10.71 -6.84 2.93
C ARG A 75 11.92 -5.98 3.28
N ASP A 76 13.08 -6.60 3.51
CA ASP A 76 14.30 -5.87 3.87
C ASP A 76 14.76 -4.96 2.72
N ALA A 77 14.78 -5.49 1.49
CA ALA A 77 15.14 -4.72 0.30
C ALA A 77 14.17 -3.55 0.04
N ALA A 78 12.87 -3.74 0.25
CA ALA A 78 11.87 -2.66 0.12
C ALA A 78 12.06 -1.60 1.20
N ARG A 79 12.39 -2.01 2.43
CA ARG A 79 12.69 -1.11 3.55
C ARG A 79 13.93 -0.27 3.28
N GLU A 80 15.01 -0.86 2.79
CA GLU A 80 16.23 -0.12 2.41
C GLU A 80 15.94 0.92 1.31
N ARG A 81 15.15 0.53 0.29
CA ARG A 81 14.73 1.46 -0.76
C ARG A 81 13.88 2.60 -0.24
N ALA A 82 12.96 2.30 0.68
CA ALA A 82 12.12 3.31 1.30
C ALA A 82 12.94 4.34 2.10
N LEU A 83 13.90 3.87 2.89
CA LEU A 83 14.84 4.74 3.61
C LEU A 83 15.66 5.59 2.63
N ALA A 84 16.09 5.02 1.50
CA ALA A 84 16.86 5.73 0.48
C ALA A 84 16.09 6.86 -0.22
N VAL A 85 14.76 6.73 -0.35
CA VAL A 85 13.89 7.77 -0.95
C VAL A 85 13.37 8.79 0.08
N GLY A 86 13.81 8.68 1.34
CA GLY A 86 13.53 9.64 2.39
C GLY A 86 12.33 9.33 3.29
N LEU A 87 11.81 8.10 3.27
CA LEU A 87 10.85 7.64 4.29
C LEU A 87 11.59 7.36 5.60
N THR A 88 10.95 7.64 6.72
CA THR A 88 11.47 7.31 8.04
C THR A 88 11.14 5.87 8.44
N ALA A 89 11.91 5.32 9.38
CA ALA A 89 11.64 3.98 9.91
C ALA A 89 10.27 3.91 10.62
N GLU A 90 9.81 5.01 11.23
CA GLU A 90 8.51 5.11 11.89
C GLU A 90 7.35 5.00 10.89
N GLU A 91 7.46 5.69 9.75
CA GLU A 91 6.51 5.56 8.65
C GLU A 91 6.42 4.14 8.13
N LEU A 92 7.59 3.51 7.93
CA LEU A 92 7.66 2.15 7.42
C LEU A 92 7.05 1.15 8.39
N ASP A 93 7.29 1.31 9.69
CA ASP A 93 6.68 0.47 10.71
C ASP A 93 5.15 0.64 10.74
N PHE A 94 4.67 1.89 10.64
CA PHE A 94 3.24 2.20 10.55
C PHE A 94 2.57 1.50 9.36
N PHE A 95 3.09 1.65 8.14
CA PHE A 95 2.53 1.00 6.95
C PHE A 95 2.62 -0.53 7.03
N THR A 96 3.71 -1.04 7.57
CA THR A 96 3.90 -2.50 7.72
C THR A 96 2.91 -3.09 8.72
N GLY A 97 2.69 -2.41 9.85
CA GLY A 97 1.69 -2.79 10.84
C GLY A 97 0.29 -2.80 10.25
N PHE A 98 -0.06 -1.75 9.49
CA PHE A 98 -1.35 -1.69 8.78
C PHE A 98 -1.54 -2.87 7.82
N VAL A 99 -0.53 -3.24 7.04
CA VAL A 99 -0.59 -4.38 6.11
C VAL A 99 -0.75 -5.70 6.87
N ALA A 100 -0.04 -5.86 7.99
CA ALA A 100 -0.13 -7.07 8.81
C ALA A 100 -1.55 -7.23 9.37
N GLU A 101 -2.14 -6.17 9.94
CA GLU A 101 -3.53 -6.18 10.42
C GLU A 101 -4.52 -6.41 9.27
N PHE A 102 -4.31 -5.78 8.12
CA PHE A 102 -5.17 -5.95 6.94
C PHE A 102 -5.15 -7.39 6.42
N ARG A 103 -3.99 -8.05 6.44
CA ARG A 103 -3.86 -9.47 6.09
C ARG A 103 -4.67 -10.36 7.04
N GLU A 104 -4.66 -10.07 8.34
CA GLU A 104 -5.44 -10.82 9.32
C GLU A 104 -6.95 -10.63 9.14
N LEU A 105 -7.38 -9.41 8.80
CA LEU A 105 -8.78 -9.09 8.49
C LEU A 105 -9.27 -9.74 7.19
N ALA A 106 -8.42 -9.80 6.15
CA ALA A 106 -8.77 -10.39 4.86
C ALA A 106 -8.80 -11.94 4.87
N GLN A 107 -8.23 -12.60 5.89
CA GLN A 107 -8.24 -14.07 6.02
C GLN A 107 -9.40 -14.61 6.89
N LYS A 108 -10.32 -13.76 7.33
CA LYS A 108 -11.41 -14.12 8.26
C LYS A 108 -12.77 -14.04 7.59
#